data_AF-A0A383BSC4-F1
#
_entry.id   AF-A0A383BSC4-F1
#
_cell.length_a   1.000
_cell.length_b   1.000
_cell.length_c   1.000
_cell.angle_alpha   90.00
_cell.angle_beta   90.00
_cell.angle_gamma   90.00
#
_symmetry.space_group_name_H-M   'P 1'
#
loop_
_entity.id
_entity.type
_entity.pdbx_description
1 polymer ?
#
loop_
_entity_poly.entity_id
_entity_poly.type
_entity_poly.pdbx_seq_one_letter_code
_entity_poly.pdbx_strand_id
1 'polypeptide(L)'
;MLLIVGLGLFGLFIYNAGVGQIAAAFSGLGWWTCVVLLPYAMVFSIDTLGWRFTFTHEVAVQLRYRTMWYVRLAGEAINNVIPSMYIGGEAAKVYLLHKRGVPVVNTTSAAVRSKTAQSVAQSTFVAIAALVAAVTLPPEMATAKYIFGGMAVAGFIIMALLFKLQARGMFMTLLGWVRGLGFRLKSMDAKEKSLRHMDE
;
A
#
# COMPACT_ATOMS: atom_id res chain seq x y z
N MET A 1 4.04 24.55 10.97
CA MET A 1 2.97 24.33 11.97
C MET A 1 2.67 22.85 12.18
N LEU A 2 2.30 22.08 11.15
CA LEU A 2 2.02 20.62 11.28
C LEU A 2 3.17 19.82 11.91
N LEU A 3 4.43 20.12 11.58
CA LEU A 3 5.59 19.43 12.15
C LEU A 3 5.74 19.65 13.66
N ILE A 4 5.48 20.88 14.14
CA ILE A 4 5.54 21.21 15.57
C ILE A 4 4.42 20.50 16.33
N VAL A 5 3.21 20.49 15.76
CA VAL A 5 2.07 19.76 16.34
C VAL A 5 2.35 18.26 16.38
N GLY A 6 2.92 17.69 15.31
CA GLY A 6 3.30 16.28 15.24
C GLY A 6 4.37 15.91 16.29
N LEU A 7 5.41 16.73 16.43
CA LEU A 7 6.43 16.53 17.46
C LEU A 7 5.87 16.69 18.88
N GLY A 8 4.96 17.64 19.08
CA GLY A 8 4.27 17.83 20.36
C GLY A 8 3.42 16.63 20.75
N LEU A 9 2.61 16.11 19.81
CA LEU A 9 1.83 14.87 20.00
C LEU A 9 2.74 13.67 20.26
N PHE A 10 3.84 13.53 19.51
CA PHE A 10 4.80 12.45 19.70
C PHE A 10 5.43 12.49 21.11
N GLY A 11 5.83 13.67 21.58
CA GLY A 11 6.32 13.86 22.95
C GLY A 11 5.26 13.51 24.00
N LEU A 12 4.01 13.91 23.77
CA LEU A 12 2.89 13.60 24.66
C LEU A 12 2.58 12.09 24.71
N PHE A 13 2.69 11.40 23.58
CA PHE A 13 2.60 9.93 23.51
C PHE A 13 3.72 9.25 24.31
N ILE A 14 4.97 9.69 24.14
CA ILE A 14 6.11 9.16 24.90
C ILE A 14 5.94 9.40 26.40
N TYR A 15 5.47 10.59 26.78
CA TYR A 15 5.22 10.93 28.17
C TYR A 15 4.13 10.04 28.78
N ASN A 16 3.00 9.88 28.09
CA ASN A 16 1.89 9.03 28.55
C ASN A 16 2.24 7.54 28.59
N ALA A 17 3.02 7.06 27.62
CA ALA A 17 3.50 5.68 27.61
C ALA A 17 4.57 5.42 28.71
N GLY A 18 5.22 6.47 29.21
CA GLY A 18 6.28 6.39 30.21
C GLY A 18 7.61 5.99 29.60
N VAL A 19 8.57 6.92 29.58
CA VAL A 19 9.93 6.71 29.03
C VAL A 19 10.60 5.48 29.64
N GLY A 20 10.43 5.25 30.94
CA GLY A 20 10.98 4.08 31.62
C GLY A 20 10.39 2.75 31.13
N GLN A 21 9.11 2.70 30.80
CA GLN A 21 8.46 1.49 30.26
C GLN A 21 8.92 1.22 28.84
N ILE A 22 9.04 2.28 28.02
CA ILE A 22 9.59 2.18 26.66
C ILE A 22 11.03 1.64 26.74
N ALA A 23 11.88 2.22 27.58
CA ALA A 23 13.26 1.79 27.75
C ALA A 23 13.34 0.33 28.24
N ALA A 24 12.51 -0.06 29.22
CA ALA A 24 12.44 -1.43 29.70
C ALA A 24 11.99 -2.42 28.60
N ALA A 25 11.02 -2.04 27.77
CA ALA A 25 10.56 -2.85 26.64
C ALA A 25 11.66 -3.07 25.60
N PHE A 26 12.40 -2.02 25.24
CA PHE A 26 13.57 -2.14 24.34
C PHE A 26 14.69 -3.01 24.96
N SER A 27 14.93 -2.85 26.26
CA SER A 27 15.93 -3.64 27.00
C SER A 27 15.54 -5.12 27.06
N GLY A 28 14.26 -5.42 27.27
CA GLY A 28 13.73 -6.79 27.31
C GLY A 28 13.74 -7.48 25.94
N LEU A 29 13.55 -6.73 24.86
CA LEU A 29 13.69 -7.24 23.49
C LEU A 29 15.15 -7.57 23.15
N GLY A 30 16.10 -6.69 23.49
CA GLY A 30 17.53 -6.92 23.27
C GLY A 30 17.84 -7.44 21.85
N TRP A 31 18.58 -8.55 21.75
CA TRP A 31 18.93 -9.19 20.47
C TRP A 31 17.74 -9.82 19.72
N TRP A 32 16.62 -10.09 20.41
CA TRP A 32 15.39 -10.59 19.76
C TRP A 32 14.79 -9.58 18.79
N THR A 33 15.15 -8.30 18.89
CA THR A 33 14.78 -7.27 17.90
C THR A 33 15.19 -7.68 16.48
N CYS A 34 16.33 -8.35 16.30
CA CYS A 34 16.76 -8.85 15.00
C CYS A 34 15.84 -9.96 14.48
N VAL A 35 15.29 -10.78 15.37
CA VAL A 35 14.34 -11.84 15.01
C VAL A 35 13.02 -11.24 14.51
N VAL A 36 12.59 -10.08 15.04
CA VAL A 36 11.41 -9.35 14.54
C VAL A 36 11.58 -8.90 13.08
N LEU A 37 12.81 -8.69 12.62
CA LEU A 37 13.08 -8.34 11.21
C LEU A 37 12.91 -9.53 10.26
N LEU A 38 13.00 -10.77 10.75
CA LEU A 38 12.88 -11.97 9.91
C LEU A 38 11.50 -12.10 9.24
N PRO A 39 10.35 -12.03 9.96
CA PRO A 39 9.05 -12.09 9.31
C PRO A 39 8.85 -10.92 8.34
N TYR A 40 9.34 -9.72 8.67
CA TYR A 40 9.29 -8.59 7.75
C TYR A 40 10.09 -8.86 6.47
N ALA A 41 11.34 -9.32 6.59
CA ALA A 41 12.19 -9.66 5.44
C ALA A 41 11.61 -10.80 4.60
N MET A 42 10.97 -11.78 5.24
CA MET A 42 10.30 -12.89 4.57
C MET A 42 9.10 -12.40 3.75
N VAL A 43 8.17 -11.68 4.37
CA VAL A 43 7.00 -11.10 3.69
C VAL A 43 7.45 -10.18 2.56
N PHE A 44 8.42 -9.30 2.83
CA PHE A 44 8.97 -8.38 1.84
C PHE A 44 9.61 -9.12 0.64
N SER A 45 10.24 -10.26 0.89
CA SER A 45 10.83 -11.10 -0.16
C SER A 45 9.75 -11.78 -1.01
N ILE A 46 8.72 -12.35 -0.38
CA ILE A 46 7.57 -12.96 -1.07
C ILE A 46 6.86 -11.90 -1.92
N ASP A 47 6.63 -10.71 -1.37
CA ASP A 47 6.06 -9.57 -2.09
C ASP A 47 6.90 -9.15 -3.30
N THR A 48 8.23 -9.16 -3.15
CA THR A 48 9.14 -8.85 -4.26
C THR A 48 9.05 -9.90 -5.35
N LEU A 49 8.90 -11.18 -4.99
CA LEU A 49 8.64 -12.25 -5.96
C LEU A 49 7.29 -12.05 -6.66
N GLY A 50 6.23 -11.74 -5.91
CA GLY A 50 4.92 -11.40 -6.47
C GLY A 50 4.99 -10.23 -7.45
N TRP A 51 5.73 -9.18 -7.10
CA TRP A 51 5.98 -8.04 -8.00
C TRP A 51 6.76 -8.44 -9.25
N ARG A 52 7.73 -9.35 -9.16
CA ARG A 52 8.44 -9.87 -10.33
C ARG A 52 7.50 -10.53 -11.34
N PHE A 53 6.48 -11.25 -10.85
CA PHE A 53 5.48 -11.90 -11.69
C PHE A 53 4.49 -10.93 -12.34
N THR A 54 4.43 -9.65 -11.92
CA THR A 54 3.56 -8.66 -12.59
C THR A 54 4.18 -8.05 -13.85
N PHE A 55 5.51 -8.20 -14.03
CA PHE A 55 6.22 -7.81 -15.24
C PHE A 55 6.01 -8.85 -16.36
N THR A 56 6.12 -8.40 -17.62
CA THR A 56 6.17 -9.32 -18.77
C THR A 56 7.39 -10.24 -18.67
N HIS A 57 7.28 -11.46 -19.21
CA HIS A 57 8.33 -12.48 -19.09
C HIS A 57 9.69 -11.97 -19.59
N GLU A 58 9.71 -11.24 -20.70
CA GLU A 58 10.90 -10.63 -21.29
C GLU A 58 11.64 -9.68 -20.32
N VAL A 59 10.90 -8.83 -19.60
CA VAL A 59 11.47 -7.90 -18.61
C VAL A 59 11.87 -8.64 -17.32
N ALA A 60 11.06 -9.61 -16.88
CA ALA A 60 11.29 -10.36 -15.66
C ALA A 60 12.54 -11.26 -15.72
N VAL A 61 12.96 -11.70 -16.92
CA VAL A 61 14.18 -12.49 -17.14
C VAL A 61 15.43 -11.60 -17.12
N GLN A 62 15.34 -10.37 -17.63
CA GLN A 62 16.46 -9.42 -17.64
C GLN A 62 16.79 -8.87 -16.24
N LEU A 63 15.79 -8.82 -15.35
CA LEU A 63 15.95 -8.27 -14.00
C LEU A 63 16.32 -9.34 -12.98
N ARG A 64 17.52 -9.20 -12.39
CA ARG A 64 17.95 -10.00 -11.23
C ARG A 64 17.02 -9.72 -10.04
N TYR A 65 16.61 -10.77 -9.33
CA TYR A 65 15.76 -10.65 -8.14
C TYR A 65 16.33 -9.67 -7.09
N ARG A 66 17.65 -9.71 -6.85
CA ARG A 66 18.33 -8.76 -5.96
C ARG A 66 18.09 -7.30 -6.35
N THR A 67 18.13 -7.00 -7.65
CA THR A 67 17.89 -5.64 -8.15
C THR A 67 16.46 -5.19 -7.84
N MET A 68 15.47 -6.06 -8.08
CA MET A 68 14.07 -5.76 -7.74
C MET A 68 13.89 -5.57 -6.24
N TRP A 69 14.53 -6.40 -5.42
CA TRP A 69 14.46 -6.30 -3.97
C TRP A 69 14.98 -4.95 -3.44
N TYR A 70 16.16 -4.51 -3.91
CA TYR A 70 16.71 -3.20 -3.51
C TYR A 70 15.89 -2.03 -4.05
N VAL A 71 15.35 -2.13 -5.27
CA VAL A 71 14.48 -1.09 -5.82
C VAL A 71 13.20 -0.97 -5.01
N ARG A 72 12.57 -2.10 -4.66
CA ARG A 72 11.37 -2.11 -3.80
C ARG A 72 11.71 -1.52 -2.44
N LEU A 73 12.87 -1.87 -1.87
CA LEU A 73 13.26 -1.39 -0.54
C LEU A 73 13.44 0.12 -0.53
N ALA A 74 14.11 0.66 -1.56
CA ALA A 74 14.27 2.11 -1.72
C ALA A 74 12.91 2.81 -1.87
N GLY A 75 12.00 2.26 -2.68
CA GLY A 75 10.66 2.80 -2.85
C GLY A 75 9.84 2.78 -1.56
N GLU A 76 9.85 1.67 -0.82
CA GLU A 76 9.14 1.58 0.48
C GLU A 76 9.77 2.50 1.54
N ALA A 77 11.09 2.63 1.58
CA ALA A 77 11.76 3.58 2.46
C ALA A 77 11.31 5.02 2.18
N ILE A 78 11.21 5.41 0.90
CA ILE A 78 10.69 6.72 0.50
C ILE A 78 9.23 6.88 0.91
N ASN A 79 8.39 5.86 0.69
CA ASN A 79 6.97 5.91 1.09
C ASN A 79 6.77 6.03 2.60
N ASN A 80 7.65 5.45 3.40
CA ASN A 80 7.58 5.53 4.86
C ASN A 80 8.09 6.87 5.42
N VAL A 81 8.99 7.55 4.72
CA VAL A 81 9.58 8.82 5.18
C VAL A 81 8.83 10.03 4.62
N ILE A 82 8.43 9.97 3.35
CA ILE A 82 7.81 11.10 2.66
C ILE A 82 6.29 10.94 2.70
N PRO A 83 5.55 11.91 3.31
CA PRO A 83 4.09 11.90 3.37
C PRO A 83 3.48 12.29 2.01
N SER A 84 3.77 11.51 0.98
CA SER A 84 3.39 11.73 -0.43
C SER A 84 2.28 10.80 -0.90
N MET A 85 1.52 10.19 0.03
CA MET A 85 0.46 9.23 -0.28
C MET A 85 0.95 8.10 -1.21
N TYR A 86 2.12 7.53 -0.91
CA TYR A 86 2.78 6.47 -1.69
C TYR A 86 3.24 6.85 -3.10
N ILE A 87 3.07 8.10 -3.55
CA ILE A 87 3.45 8.53 -4.91
C ILE A 87 4.98 8.57 -5.06
N GLY A 88 5.68 9.07 -4.05
CA GLY A 88 7.14 9.28 -4.11
C GLY A 88 7.92 7.97 -4.30
N GLY A 89 7.55 6.92 -3.55
CA GLY A 89 8.22 5.63 -3.65
C GLY A 89 7.92 4.89 -4.94
N GLU A 90 6.70 5.01 -5.48
CA GLU A 90 6.37 4.44 -6.79
C GLU A 90 7.12 5.15 -7.93
N ALA A 91 7.21 6.48 -7.90
CA ALA A 91 8.02 7.24 -8.84
C ALA A 91 9.51 6.85 -8.76
N ALA A 92 10.02 6.62 -7.56
CA ALA A 92 11.39 6.14 -7.37
C ALA A 92 11.62 4.74 -7.94
N LYS A 93 10.68 3.80 -7.76
CA LYS A 93 10.76 2.45 -8.36
C LYS A 93 10.79 2.54 -9.89
N VAL A 94 9.92 3.35 -10.49
CA VAL A 94 9.89 3.61 -11.93
C VAL A 94 11.21 4.19 -12.42
N TYR A 95 11.70 5.24 -11.77
CA TYR A 95 12.97 5.88 -12.14
C TYR A 95 14.17 4.92 -12.06
N LEU A 96 14.27 4.15 -10.98
CA LEU A 96 15.38 3.23 -10.75
C LEU A 96 15.37 2.02 -11.70
N LEU A 97 14.21 1.58 -12.17
CA LEU A 97 14.10 0.53 -13.18
C LEU A 97 14.30 1.08 -14.60
N HIS A 98 13.82 2.28 -14.88
CA HIS A 98 14.06 2.96 -16.14
C HIS A 98 15.55 3.18 -16.40
N LYS A 99 16.31 3.61 -15.39
CA LYS A 99 17.79 3.72 -15.48
C LYS A 99 18.48 2.40 -15.82
N ARG A 100 17.80 1.26 -15.63
CA ARG A 100 18.29 -0.09 -15.93
C ARG A 100 17.72 -0.69 -17.21
N GLY A 101 17.10 0.14 -18.07
CA GLY A 101 16.60 -0.26 -19.38
C GLY A 101 15.17 -0.80 -19.40
N VAL A 102 14.44 -0.73 -18.29
CA VAL A 102 13.05 -1.21 -18.24
C VAL A 102 12.11 -0.11 -18.77
N PRO A 103 11.22 -0.42 -19.74
CA PRO A 103 10.23 0.55 -20.20
C PRO A 103 9.35 1.06 -19.04
N VAL A 104 9.10 2.38 -19.03
CA VAL A 104 8.27 3.04 -18.01
C VAL A 104 6.86 2.45 -17.99
N VAL A 105 6.28 2.20 -19.16
CA VAL A 105 4.93 1.62 -19.31
C VAL A 105 4.82 0.28 -18.58
N ASN A 106 5.82 -0.59 -18.73
CA ASN A 106 5.85 -1.90 -18.08
C ASN A 106 6.00 -1.78 -16.56
N THR A 107 6.75 -0.80 -16.08
CA THR A 107 6.96 -0.60 -14.64
C THR A 107 5.71 -0.02 -13.97
N THR A 108 5.06 0.96 -14.60
CA THR A 108 3.83 1.58 -14.09
C THR A 108 2.67 0.58 -14.07
N SER A 109 2.50 -0.21 -15.13
CA SER A 109 1.48 -1.26 -15.18
C SER A 109 1.75 -2.39 -14.19
N ALA A 110 3.02 -2.80 -14.01
CA ALA A 110 3.42 -3.75 -12.97
C ALA A 110 3.15 -3.24 -11.54
N ALA A 111 3.36 -1.95 -11.29
CA ALA A 111 3.07 -1.30 -10.01
C ALA A 111 1.57 -1.28 -9.70
N VAL A 112 0.73 -0.92 -10.68
CA VAL A 112 -0.74 -0.96 -10.55
C VAL A 112 -1.21 -2.38 -10.26
N ARG A 113 -0.78 -3.38 -11.07
CA ARG A 113 -1.12 -4.78 -10.84
C ARG A 113 -0.71 -5.27 -9.45
N SER A 114 0.50 -4.91 -9.01
CA SER A 114 1.01 -5.29 -7.70
C SER A 114 0.18 -4.66 -6.57
N LYS A 115 -0.19 -3.38 -6.68
CA LYS A 115 -1.05 -2.72 -5.68
C LYS A 115 -2.45 -3.31 -5.65
N THR A 116 -3.04 -3.63 -6.79
CA THR A 116 -4.34 -4.30 -6.84
C THR A 116 -4.26 -5.69 -6.22
N ALA A 117 -3.25 -6.50 -6.58
CA ALA A 117 -3.05 -7.83 -5.98
C ALA A 117 -2.83 -7.75 -4.46
N GLN A 118 -2.02 -6.80 -3.99
CA GLN A 118 -1.79 -6.56 -2.57
C GLN A 118 -3.10 -6.20 -1.86
N SER A 119 -3.91 -5.31 -2.46
CA SER A 119 -5.16 -4.90 -1.83
C SER A 119 -6.15 -6.08 -1.79
N VAL A 120 -6.33 -6.85 -2.88
CA VAL A 120 -7.14 -8.09 -2.85
C VAL A 120 -6.70 -9.00 -1.70
N ALA A 121 -5.41 -9.31 -1.63
CA ALA A 121 -4.86 -10.21 -0.62
C ALA A 121 -5.12 -9.70 0.81
N GLN A 122 -4.87 -8.41 1.07
CA GLN A 122 -5.11 -7.81 2.38
C GLN A 122 -6.59 -7.87 2.78
N SER A 123 -7.52 -7.60 1.87
CA SER A 123 -8.94 -7.70 2.22
C SER A 123 -9.45 -9.10 2.40
N THR A 124 -8.99 -10.05 1.59
CA THR A 124 -9.31 -11.47 1.82
C THR A 124 -8.76 -11.92 3.18
N PHE A 125 -7.54 -11.54 3.52
CA PHE A 125 -6.94 -11.84 4.82
C PHE A 125 -7.74 -11.25 5.98
N VAL A 126 -8.11 -9.96 5.91
CA VAL A 126 -8.93 -9.30 6.94
C VAL A 126 -10.32 -9.95 7.06
N ALA A 127 -10.95 -10.30 5.95
CA ALA A 127 -12.26 -10.97 5.95
C ALA A 127 -12.19 -12.34 6.62
N ILE A 128 -11.16 -13.14 6.32
CA ILE A 128 -10.92 -14.44 6.97
C ILE A 128 -10.64 -14.23 8.46
N ALA A 129 -9.76 -13.30 8.82
CA ALA A 129 -9.42 -13.02 10.22
C ALA A 129 -10.65 -12.61 11.04
N ALA A 130 -11.54 -11.80 10.48
CA ALA A 130 -12.78 -11.42 11.11
C ALA A 130 -13.75 -12.58 11.29
N LEU A 131 -13.88 -13.45 10.29
CA LEU A 131 -14.70 -14.65 10.39
C LEU A 131 -14.17 -15.58 11.49
N VAL A 132 -12.85 -15.81 11.51
CA VAL A 132 -12.19 -16.60 12.56
C VAL A 132 -12.46 -15.98 13.92
N ALA A 133 -12.23 -14.67 14.09
CA ALA A 133 -12.46 -13.98 15.35
C ALA A 133 -13.92 -14.10 15.84
N ALA A 134 -14.90 -13.99 14.93
CA ALA A 134 -16.31 -14.12 15.27
C ALA A 134 -16.66 -15.52 15.84
N VAL A 135 -16.02 -16.57 15.32
CA VAL A 135 -16.23 -17.96 15.74
C VAL A 135 -15.42 -18.30 17.01
N THR A 136 -14.19 -17.78 17.14
CA THR A 136 -13.29 -18.15 18.25
C THR A 136 -13.49 -17.34 19.53
N LEU A 137 -14.04 -16.12 19.44
CA LEU A 137 -14.22 -15.28 20.62
C LEU A 137 -15.23 -15.92 21.61
N PRO A 138 -14.99 -15.86 22.93
CA PRO A 138 -15.96 -16.31 23.92
C PRO A 138 -17.28 -15.54 23.84
N PRO A 139 -18.43 -16.16 24.15
CA PRO A 139 -19.73 -15.50 24.14
C PRO A 139 -19.83 -14.32 25.12
N GLU A 140 -19.01 -14.32 26.17
CA GLU A 140 -18.93 -13.26 27.18
C GLU A 140 -18.38 -11.93 26.63
N MET A 141 -17.65 -11.96 25.51
CA MET A 141 -17.11 -10.77 24.84
C MET A 141 -18.01 -10.32 23.68
N ALA A 142 -19.33 -10.33 23.86
CA ALA A 142 -20.31 -10.02 22.82
C ALA A 142 -20.07 -8.63 22.19
N THR A 143 -19.78 -7.61 22.99
CA THR A 143 -19.49 -6.25 22.48
C THR A 143 -18.25 -6.22 21.59
N ALA A 144 -17.18 -6.93 21.96
CA ALA A 144 -15.98 -7.03 21.13
C ALA A 144 -16.27 -7.75 19.81
N LYS A 145 -17.07 -8.83 19.84
CA LYS A 145 -17.52 -9.53 18.62
C LYS A 145 -18.26 -8.60 17.66
N TYR A 146 -19.18 -7.77 18.16
CA TYR A 146 -19.92 -6.83 17.32
C TYR A 146 -19.03 -5.70 16.78
N ILE A 147 -18.08 -5.19 17.57
CA ILE A 147 -17.13 -4.19 17.10
C ILE A 147 -16.23 -4.77 15.99
N PHE A 148 -15.62 -5.94 16.22
CA PHE A 148 -14.77 -6.59 15.23
C PHE A 148 -15.56 -7.00 13.98
N GLY A 149 -16.77 -7.54 14.15
CA GLY A 149 -17.67 -7.87 13.06
C GLY A 149 -18.08 -6.64 12.26
N GLY A 150 -18.44 -5.54 12.93
CA GLY A 150 -18.76 -4.27 12.28
C GLY A 150 -17.59 -3.67 11.51
N MET A 151 -16.39 -3.70 12.10
CA MET A 151 -15.16 -3.22 11.46
C MET A 151 -14.80 -4.06 10.22
N ALA A 152 -15.04 -5.37 10.28
CA ALA A 152 -14.86 -6.26 9.15
C ALA A 152 -15.84 -6.02 8.02
N VAL A 153 -17.14 -5.86 8.34
CA VAL A 153 -18.18 -5.55 7.36
C VAL A 153 -17.91 -4.18 6.72
N ALA A 154 -17.61 -3.16 7.52
CA ALA A 154 -17.24 -1.83 7.02
C ALA A 154 -16.00 -1.90 6.12
N GLY A 155 -14.94 -2.59 6.56
CA GLY A 155 -13.73 -2.80 5.77
C GLY A 155 -14.00 -3.51 4.45
N PHE A 156 -14.85 -4.53 4.45
CA PHE A 156 -15.26 -5.27 3.24
C PHE A 156 -16.08 -4.39 2.29
N ILE A 157 -17.03 -3.60 2.80
CA ILE A 157 -17.83 -2.67 2.00
C ILE A 157 -16.95 -1.60 1.36
N ILE A 158 -16.07 -0.97 2.15
CA ILE A 158 -15.11 0.02 1.65
C ILE A 158 -14.24 -0.61 0.56
N MET A 159 -13.76 -1.83 0.79
CA MET A 159 -12.95 -2.52 -0.20
C MET A 159 -13.72 -2.79 -1.49
N ALA A 160 -14.93 -3.35 -1.41
CA ALA A 160 -15.77 -3.63 -2.57
C ALA A 160 -16.08 -2.34 -3.36
N LEU A 161 -16.31 -1.23 -2.67
CA LEU A 161 -16.48 0.09 -3.29
C LEU A 161 -15.20 0.55 -4.00
N LEU A 162 -14.03 0.42 -3.36
CA LEU A 162 -12.74 0.78 -3.94
C LEU A 162 -12.40 -0.10 -5.17
N PHE A 163 -12.68 -1.39 -5.13
CA PHE A 163 -12.53 -2.28 -6.30
C PHE A 163 -13.45 -1.88 -7.44
N LYS A 164 -14.71 -1.55 -7.14
CA LYS A 164 -15.68 -1.08 -8.14
C LYS A 164 -15.25 0.27 -8.75
N LEU A 165 -14.64 1.15 -7.97
CA LEU A 165 -14.06 2.42 -8.42
C LEU A 165 -12.78 2.21 -9.24
N GLN A 166 -11.91 1.26 -8.85
CA GLN A 166 -10.71 0.89 -9.59
C GLN A 166 -11.05 0.24 -10.94
N ALA A 167 -12.03 -0.68 -10.97
CA ALA A 167 -12.47 -1.38 -12.17
C ALA A 167 -13.13 -0.46 -13.21
N ARG A 168 -13.67 0.69 -12.79
CA ARG A 168 -14.21 1.73 -13.68
C ARG A 168 -13.16 2.75 -14.14
N GLY A 169 -11.89 2.53 -13.81
CA GLY A 169 -10.82 3.50 -13.99
C GLY A 169 -10.97 4.62 -12.96
N MET A 170 -10.16 4.58 -11.90
CA MET A 170 -10.10 5.63 -10.87
C MET A 170 -10.02 7.03 -11.50
N PHE A 171 -9.29 7.16 -12.60
CA PHE A 171 -9.11 8.42 -13.32
C PHE A 171 -10.40 8.93 -13.97
N MET A 172 -11.19 8.07 -14.62
CA MET A 172 -12.47 8.43 -15.25
C MET A 172 -13.56 8.72 -14.22
N THR A 173 -13.53 8.02 -13.08
CA THR A 173 -14.49 8.27 -12.00
C THR A 173 -14.16 9.54 -11.23
N LEU A 174 -12.87 9.80 -10.93
CA LEU A 174 -12.42 11.09 -10.40
C LEU A 174 -12.70 12.24 -11.38
N LEU A 175 -12.45 12.06 -12.68
CA LEU A 175 -12.84 13.04 -13.71
C LEU A 175 -14.36 13.23 -13.79
N GLY A 176 -15.15 12.17 -13.63
CA GLY A 176 -16.60 12.24 -13.57
C GLY A 176 -17.10 13.02 -12.36
N TRP A 177 -16.49 12.82 -11.20
CA TRP A 177 -16.77 13.59 -9.98
C TRP A 177 -16.31 15.05 -10.09
N VAL A 178 -15.13 15.31 -10.65
CA VAL A 178 -14.61 16.66 -10.90
C VAL A 178 -15.43 17.41 -11.95
N ARG A 179 -15.93 16.71 -12.98
CA ARG A 179 -16.88 17.24 -13.98
C ARG A 179 -18.26 17.46 -13.37
N GLY A 180 -18.72 16.57 -12.49
CA GLY A 180 -19.98 16.72 -11.73
C GLY A 180 -19.94 17.86 -10.71
N LEU A 181 -18.76 18.19 -10.20
CA LEU A 181 -18.47 19.35 -9.34
C LEU A 181 -18.22 20.66 -10.14
N GLY A 182 -18.41 20.65 -11.46
CA GLY A 182 -18.45 21.87 -12.28
C GLY A 182 -17.12 22.37 -12.82
N PHE A 183 -15.99 21.68 -12.62
CA PHE A 183 -14.71 22.07 -13.19
C PHE A 183 -14.60 21.61 -14.65
N ARG A 184 -15.05 22.45 -15.60
CA ARG A 184 -14.80 22.28 -17.04
C ARG A 184 -13.35 22.63 -17.38
N LEU A 185 -12.43 21.66 -17.26
CA LEU A 185 -11.08 21.77 -17.82
C LEU A 185 -11.15 21.69 -19.36
N LYS A 186 -11.32 22.85 -20.00
CA LYS A 186 -11.46 23.06 -21.46
C LYS A 186 -10.18 22.77 -22.28
N SER A 187 -9.18 22.09 -21.71
CA SER A 187 -7.82 21.98 -22.28
C SER A 187 -7.42 20.57 -22.73
N MET A 188 -8.30 19.57 -22.69
CA MET A 188 -7.91 18.17 -22.97
C MET A 188 -8.68 17.46 -24.09
N ASP A 189 -9.62 18.12 -24.78
CA ASP A 189 -10.30 17.52 -25.94
C ASP A 189 -9.33 17.23 -27.11
N ALA A 190 -8.20 17.96 -27.17
CA ALA A 190 -7.18 17.74 -28.20
C ALA A 190 -6.33 16.48 -27.99
N LYS A 191 -6.34 15.86 -26.80
CA LYS A 191 -5.54 14.64 -26.49
C LYS A 191 -6.36 13.35 -26.46
N GLU A 192 -7.69 13.45 -26.62
CA GLU A 192 -8.61 12.30 -26.55
C GLU A 192 -8.38 11.29 -27.70
N LYS A 193 -7.99 11.76 -28.89
CA LYS A 193 -7.65 10.86 -30.01
C LYS A 193 -6.33 10.10 -29.83
N SER A 194 -5.36 10.68 -29.13
CA SER A 194 -4.06 10.03 -28.90
C SER A 194 -4.11 8.97 -27.80
N LEU A 195 -5.06 9.08 -26.86
CA LEU A 195 -5.20 8.17 -25.73
C LEU A 195 -6.05 6.92 -26.05
N ARG A 196 -6.92 7.00 -27.06
CA ARG A 196 -7.65 5.83 -27.58
C ARG A 196 -6.75 4.76 -28.22
N HIS A 197 -5.54 5.12 -28.64
CA HIS A 197 -4.60 4.19 -29.27
C HIS A 197 -3.70 3.44 -28.28
N MET A 198 -3.83 3.71 -26.98
CA MET A 198 -3.07 2.99 -25.93
C MET A 198 -3.90 1.89 -25.23
N ASP A 199 -5.18 1.79 -25.57
CA ASP A 199 -6.14 0.82 -25.00
C ASP A 199 -6.58 -0.27 -26.02
N GLU A 200 -5.93 -0.33 -27.19
CA GLU A 200 -5.88 -1.54 -28.04
C GLU A 200 -4.54 -2.24 -27.84
#